data_AF-M0A6M4-F1
#
_entry.id   AF-M0A6M4-F1
#
_cell.length_a   1.000
_cell.length_b   1.000
_cell.length_c   1.000
_cell.angle_alpha   90.00
_cell.angle_beta   90.00
_cell.angle_gamma   90.00
#
_symmetry.space_group_name_H-M   'P 1'
#
loop_
_entity.id
_entity.type
_entity.pdbx_description
1 polymer ?
#
loop_
_entity_poly.entity_id
_entity_poly.type
_entity_poly.pdbx_seq_one_letter_code
_entity_poly.pdbx_strand_id
1 'polypeptide(L)' 'MALQLNGVGKRYSADVWGVRDVDLELDTGIHGLLGPNGAGKSS' A
#
# COMPACT_ATOMS: atom_id res chain seq x y z
N MET A 1 9.89 16.43 -4.49
CA MET A 1 8.44 16.17 -4.47
C MET A 1 8.29 14.77 -3.92
N ALA A 2 7.57 14.59 -2.82
CA ALA A 2 7.38 13.28 -2.18
C ALA A 2 6.03 12.69 -2.58
N LEU A 3 5.96 11.37 -2.75
CA LEU A 3 4.69 10.65 -2.84
C LEU A 3 4.16 10.44 -1.42
N GLN A 4 2.90 10.80 -1.19
CA GLN A 4 2.24 10.63 0.11
C GLN A 4 0.93 9.86 -0.06
N LEU A 5 0.75 8.81 0.73
CA LEU A 5 -0.50 8.09 0.94
C LEU A 5 -0.91 8.30 2.40
N ASN A 6 -2.17 8.67 2.64
CA ASN A 6 -2.70 8.89 3.98
C ASN A 6 -3.97 8.05 4.16
N GLY A 7 -3.94 7.06 5.04
CA GLY A 7 -5.07 6.17 5.37
C GLY A 7 -5.62 5.41 4.18
N VAL A 8 -4.78 5.08 3.18
CA VAL A 8 -5.26 4.49 1.93
C VAL A 8 -5.67 3.03 2.16
N GLY A 9 -6.86 2.69 1.67
CA GLY A 9 -7.41 1.34 1.76
C GLY A 9 -7.99 0.87 0.44
N LYS A 10 -7.82 -0.42 0.15
CA LYS A 10 -8.45 -1.09 -0.99
C LYS A 10 -9.06 -2.41 -0.54
N ARG A 11 -10.37 -2.52 -0.74
CA ARG A 11 -11.17 -3.70 -0.39
C ARG A 11 -11.73 -4.32 -1.67
N TYR A 12 -11.55 -5.62 -1.82
CA TYR A 12 -12.02 -6.37 -3.00
C TYR A 12 -13.38 -7.03 -2.78
N SER A 13 -13.68 -7.47 -1.56
CA SER A 13 -14.96 -8.08 -1.19
C SER A 13 -15.32 -7.76 0.26
N ALA A 14 -16.41 -8.32 0.78
CA ALA A 14 -16.87 -8.00 2.13
C ALA A 14 -15.80 -8.23 3.21
N ASP A 15 -15.01 -9.29 3.07
CA ASP A 15 -14.07 -9.71 4.12
C ASP A 15 -12.60 -9.64 3.66
N VAL A 16 -12.35 -9.16 2.44
CA VAL A 16 -11.00 -9.19 1.83
C VAL A 16 -10.48 -7.78 1.55
N TRP A 17 -9.48 -7.39 2.33
CA TRP A 17 -8.69 -6.17 2.12
C TRP A 17 -7.38 -6.52 1.40
N GLY A 18 -7.06 -5.75 0.35
CA GLY A 18 -5.72 -5.75 -0.24
C GLY A 18 -4.74 -4.95 0.61
N VAL A 19 -5.16 -3.73 0.99
CA VAL A 19 -4.46 -2.87 1.95
C VAL A 19 -5.49 -2.15 2.81
N ARG A 20 -5.21 -1.93 4.09
CA ARG A 20 -6.14 -1.27 5.02
C ARG A 20 -5.37 -0.25 5.84
N ASP A 21 -5.78 1.01 5.72
CA ASP A 21 -5.25 2.12 6.52
C ASP A 21 -3.72 2.28 6.39
N VAL A 22 -3.26 2.41 5.14
CA VAL A 22 -1.83 2.54 4.84
C VAL A 22 -1.44 4.00 4.72
N ASP A 23 -0.50 4.39 5.59
CA ASP A 23 0.27 5.63 5.49
C ASP A 23 1.64 5.33 4.87
N LEU A 24 2.04 6.12 3.88
CA LEU A 24 3.32 5.98 3.20
C LEU A 24 3.84 7.32 2.72
N GLU A 25 5.10 7.61 3.01
CA GLU A 25 5.82 8.76 2.46
C GLU A 25 7.09 8.27 1.78
N LEU A 26 7.26 8.60 0.50
CA LEU A 26 8.42 8.22 -0.30
C LEU A 26 9.01 9.45 -0.98
N ASP A 27 10.29 9.70 -0.70
CA ASP A 27 11.09 10.69 -1.40
C ASP A 27 11.50 10.23 -2.80
N THR A 28 12.10 11.13 -3.57
CA THR A 28 12.64 10.82 -4.90
C THR A 28 13.63 9.66 -4.83
N GLY A 29 13.42 8.62 -5.64
CA GLY A 29 14.29 7.46 -5.69
C GLY A 29 13.57 6.24 -6.26
N ILE A 30 14.25 5.10 -6.23
CA ILE A 30 13.66 3.79 -6.57
C ILE A 30 13.36 3.08 -5.26
N HIS A 31 12.10 2.68 -5.10
CA HIS A 31 11.60 1.98 -3.91
C HIS A 31 11.00 0.64 -4.31
N GLY A 32 11.16 -0.38 -3.47
CA GLY A 32 10.58 -1.70 -3.67
C GLY A 32 9.72 -2.10 -2.47
N LEU A 33 8.46 -2.47 -2.73
CA LEU A 33 7.57 -3.01 -1.70
C LEU A 33 7.79 -4.52 -1.59
N LEU A 34 8.27 -5.00 -0.43
CA LEU A 34 8.59 -6.40 -0.18
C LEU A 34 7.68 -7.01 0.89
N GLY A 35 7.33 -8.28 0.70
CA GLY A 35 6.50 -9.04 1.63
C GLY A 35 5.89 -10.30 1.00
N PRO A 36 5.32 -11.20 1.80
CA PRO A 36 4.68 -12.44 1.34
C PRO A 36 3.58 -12.22 0.30
N ASN A 37 3.18 -13.29 -0.41
CA ASN A 37 2.02 -13.24 -1.30
C ASN A 37 0.76 -12.89 -0.52
N GLY A 38 -0.06 -11.97 -1.07
CA GLY A 38 -1.25 -11.45 -0.38
C GLY A 38 -1.00 -10.26 0.55
N ALA A 39 0.25 -9.83 0.79
CA ALA A 39 0.56 -8.71 1.69
C ALA A 39 0.21 -7.30 1.16
N GLY A 40 -0.53 -7.18 0.04
CA GLY A 40 -0.98 -5.89 -0.48
C GLY A 40 0.00 -5.12 -1.38
N LYS A 41 1.19 -5.67 -1.69
CA LYS A 41 2.24 -5.03 -2.50
C LYS A 41 1.79 -4.55 -3.89
N SER A 42 0.79 -5.20 -4.47
CA SER A 42 0.24 -4.90 -5.80
C SER A 42 -1.18 -4.34 -5.76
N SER A 43 -1.71 -4.14 -4.55
CA SER A 43 -3.09 -3.68 -4.34
C SER A 43 -3.18 -2.17 -4.39
#